data_AF-A0A7V8BDG0-F1
#
_entry.id   AF-A0A7V8BDG0-F1
#
_cell.length_a   1.000
_cell.length_b   1.000
_cell.length_c   1.000
_cell.angle_alpha   90.00
_cell.angle_beta   90.00
_cell.angle_gamma   90.00
#
_symmetry.space_group_name_H-M   'P 1'
#
loop_
_entity.id
_entity.type
_entity.pdbx_description
1 polymer ?
#
loop_
_entity_poly.entity_id
_entity_poly.type
_entity_poly.pdbx_seq_one_letter_code
_entity_poly.pdbx_strand_id
1 'polypeptide(L)'
;FDKAACAITQATVSVNWRAYGLNQPKNSLPQGPYIIAVSVVSPFIKFKNASKETIDASDELVEEIRRTLIQAGQRLSKHIRREVKEADLEKKRQHIEMFAPILVDGACRITKSPKERRIKALDGLAKILGRDAALAEQELAVAIEHAEEAVMKMGQVAGILPSAGEDGETEAPETKPSKAIKKKRPAKPKAAKEKKK
;
A
#
# COMPACT_ATOMS: atom_id res chain seq x y z
N PHE A 1 -10.27 -39.00 16.01
CA PHE A 1 -9.49 -38.07 15.17
C PHE A 1 -8.06 -38.55 14.91
N ASP A 2 -7.87 -39.24 13.79
CA ASP A 2 -6.54 -39.55 13.27
C ASP A 2 -6.19 -38.49 12.22
N LYS A 3 -5.48 -37.45 12.65
CA LYS A 3 -5.07 -36.35 11.75
C LYS A 3 -3.95 -36.79 10.82
N ALA A 4 -3.00 -37.59 11.31
CA ALA A 4 -1.80 -37.96 10.56
C ALA A 4 -2.10 -38.91 9.37
N ALA A 5 -3.13 -39.74 9.49
CA ALA A 5 -3.54 -40.63 8.40
C ALA A 5 -4.54 -40.02 7.41
N CYS A 6 -4.92 -38.74 7.56
CA CYS A 6 -5.88 -38.12 6.66
C CYS A 6 -5.24 -37.80 5.31
N ALA A 7 -5.91 -38.14 4.20
CA ALA A 7 -5.44 -37.84 2.84
C ALA A 7 -5.02 -36.38 2.65
N ILE A 8 -5.78 -35.43 3.22
CA ILE A 8 -5.48 -33.98 3.14
C ILE A 8 -4.14 -33.66 3.80
N THR A 9 -3.87 -34.23 4.97
CA THR A 9 -2.62 -33.96 5.70
C THR A 9 -1.43 -34.59 4.99
N GLN A 10 -1.57 -35.81 4.47
CA GLN A 10 -0.53 -36.46 3.69
C GLN A 10 -0.22 -35.69 2.41
N ALA A 11 -1.25 -35.29 1.67
CA ALA A 11 -1.09 -34.44 0.48
C ALA A 11 -0.36 -33.14 0.82
N THR A 12 -0.75 -32.47 1.92
CA THR A 12 -0.12 -31.22 2.37
C THR A 12 1.34 -31.40 2.76
N VAL A 13 1.70 -32.48 3.47
CA VAL A 13 3.09 -32.78 3.84
C VAL A 13 3.93 -33.11 2.61
N SER A 14 3.32 -33.76 1.61
CA SER A 14 4.01 -34.20 0.39
C SER A 14 4.44 -33.05 -0.53
N VAL A 15 3.77 -31.89 -0.45
CA VAL A 15 4.09 -30.69 -1.23
C VAL A 15 5.34 -30.01 -0.65
N ASN A 16 6.27 -29.59 -1.51
CA ASN A 16 7.44 -28.83 -1.11
C ASN A 16 7.10 -27.33 -1.00
N TRP A 17 6.73 -26.89 0.20
CA TRP A 17 6.31 -25.51 0.44
C TRP A 17 7.47 -24.51 0.44
N ARG A 18 8.72 -24.97 0.62
CA ARG A 18 9.92 -24.12 0.55
C ARG A 18 10.08 -23.43 -0.79
N ALA A 19 9.73 -24.12 -1.88
CA ALA A 19 9.77 -23.55 -3.23
C ALA A 19 8.81 -22.36 -3.40
N TYR A 20 7.75 -22.30 -2.59
CA TYR A 20 6.75 -21.24 -2.63
C TYR A 20 7.03 -20.08 -1.66
N GLY A 21 8.09 -20.17 -0.85
CA GLY A 21 8.47 -19.13 0.11
C GLY A 21 7.97 -19.39 1.54
N LEU A 22 7.47 -20.58 1.84
CA LEU A 22 7.11 -20.98 3.20
C LEU A 22 8.23 -21.76 3.87
N ASN A 23 8.42 -21.56 5.18
CA ASN A 23 9.34 -22.40 5.94
C ASN A 23 8.67 -23.73 6.32
N GLN A 24 9.35 -24.84 6.08
CA GLN A 24 8.84 -26.18 6.37
C GLN A 24 10.03 -27.05 6.81
N PRO A 25 9.96 -27.77 7.93
CA PRO A 25 10.88 -28.89 8.22
C PRO A 25 10.71 -30.05 7.22
N LYS A 26 11.61 -31.04 7.22
CA LYS A 26 11.42 -32.23 6.37
C LYS A 26 10.20 -33.03 6.87
N ASN A 27 9.32 -33.45 5.96
CA ASN A 27 8.16 -34.30 6.24
C ASN A 27 7.20 -33.78 7.33
N SER A 28 7.07 -32.46 7.45
CA SER A 28 6.12 -31.84 8.38
C SER A 28 5.18 -30.89 7.64
N LEU A 29 4.17 -30.38 8.33
CA LEU A 29 3.36 -29.29 7.82
C LEU A 29 4.20 -27.99 7.71
N PRO A 30 3.83 -27.07 6.79
CA PRO A 30 4.46 -25.75 6.72
C PRO A 30 4.26 -25.01 8.05
N GLN A 31 5.31 -24.34 8.51
CA GLN A 31 5.28 -23.54 9.73
C GLN A 31 5.06 -22.06 9.38
N GLY A 32 4.21 -21.40 10.17
CA GLY A 32 3.90 -19.98 10.03
C GLY A 32 2.40 -19.71 10.29
N PRO A 33 1.98 -18.44 10.19
CA PRO A 33 0.60 -18.02 10.39
C PRO A 33 -0.25 -18.29 9.15
N TYR A 34 -0.29 -19.55 8.70
CA TYR A 34 -0.99 -19.95 7.47
C TYR A 34 -2.15 -20.89 7.79
N ILE A 35 -3.25 -20.69 7.08
CA ILE A 35 -4.44 -21.55 7.16
C ILE A 35 -4.62 -22.19 5.79
N ILE A 36 -4.62 -23.51 5.76
CA ILE A 36 -4.89 -24.30 4.56
C ILE A 36 -6.25 -24.96 4.76
N ALA A 37 -7.23 -24.54 3.95
CA ALA A 37 -8.55 -25.14 3.91
C ALA A 37 -8.69 -25.94 2.61
N VAL A 38 -9.05 -27.21 2.72
CA VAL A 38 -9.29 -28.11 1.59
C VAL A 38 -10.71 -28.66 1.72
N SER A 39 -11.52 -28.40 0.72
CA SER A 39 -12.87 -28.95 0.61
C SER A 39 -12.86 -30.05 -0.45
N VAL A 40 -13.34 -31.24 -0.10
CA VAL A 40 -13.47 -32.38 -0.99
C VAL A 40 -14.95 -32.73 -1.09
N VAL A 41 -15.49 -32.72 -2.30
CA VAL A 41 -16.91 -32.97 -2.56
C VAL A 41 -17.02 -34.04 -3.65
N SER A 42 -17.63 -35.17 -3.31
CA SER A 42 -17.89 -36.29 -4.22
C SER A 42 -19.11 -37.08 -3.75
N PRO A 43 -19.89 -37.71 -4.65
CA PRO A 43 -20.99 -38.61 -4.27
C PRO A 43 -20.52 -39.81 -3.45
N PHE A 44 -19.29 -40.29 -3.71
CA PHE A 44 -18.72 -41.47 -3.07
C PHE A 44 -17.34 -41.13 -2.49
N ILE A 45 -17.32 -40.75 -1.21
CA ILE A 45 -16.08 -40.52 -0.44
C ILE A 45 -15.82 -41.74 0.44
N LYS A 46 -14.59 -42.28 0.36
CA LYS A 46 -14.11 -43.32 1.26
C LYS A 46 -13.60 -42.69 2.55
N PHE A 47 -14.12 -43.16 3.69
CA PHE A 47 -13.70 -42.71 5.01
C PHE A 47 -13.01 -43.86 5.75
N LYS A 48 -11.94 -43.54 6.50
CA LYS A 48 -11.20 -44.53 7.29
C LYS A 48 -11.99 -44.99 8.53
N ASN A 49 -12.84 -44.10 9.08
CA ASN A 49 -13.62 -44.35 10.30
C ASN A 49 -15.13 -44.15 10.03
N ALA A 50 -15.98 -44.89 10.76
CA ALA A 50 -17.45 -44.76 10.68
C ALA A 50 -17.96 -43.35 11.00
N SER A 51 -17.24 -42.62 11.87
CA SER A 51 -17.54 -41.23 12.25
C SER A 51 -17.29 -40.19 11.14
N LYS A 52 -16.75 -40.61 9.98
CA LYS A 52 -16.45 -39.75 8.81
C LYS A 52 -15.51 -38.56 9.09
N GLU A 53 -14.67 -38.68 10.11
CA GLU A 53 -13.71 -37.64 10.50
C GLU A 53 -12.45 -37.60 9.62
N THR A 54 -12.04 -38.77 9.11
CA THR A 54 -10.79 -38.96 8.37
C THR A 54 -11.09 -39.54 7.00
N ILE A 55 -10.66 -38.84 5.96
CA ILE A 55 -10.74 -39.29 4.56
C ILE A 55 -9.66 -40.35 4.33
N ASP A 56 -10.03 -41.43 3.66
CA ASP A 56 -9.11 -42.51 3.30
C ASP A 56 -7.99 -42.03 2.36
N ALA A 57 -6.78 -42.52 2.59
CA ALA A 57 -5.58 -42.09 1.89
C ALA A 57 -5.33 -42.93 0.63
N SER A 58 -6.26 -42.85 -0.33
CA SER A 58 -6.05 -43.45 -1.65
C SER A 58 -5.08 -42.58 -2.47
N ASP A 59 -4.12 -43.22 -3.13
CA ASP A 59 -3.05 -42.53 -3.89
C ASP A 59 -3.61 -41.53 -4.91
N GLU A 60 -4.65 -41.90 -5.65
CA GLU A 60 -5.33 -41.03 -6.62
C GLU A 60 -5.84 -39.72 -6.01
N LEU A 61 -6.45 -39.81 -4.81
CA LEU A 61 -7.01 -38.65 -4.12
C LEU A 61 -5.90 -37.77 -3.55
N VAL A 62 -4.85 -38.38 -2.99
CA VAL A 62 -3.68 -37.67 -2.47
C VAL A 62 -2.98 -36.92 -3.59
N GLU A 63 -2.81 -37.53 -4.76
CA GLU A 63 -2.21 -36.88 -5.93
C GLU A 63 -3.04 -35.71 -6.44
N GLU A 64 -4.36 -35.83 -6.50
CA GLU A 64 -5.22 -34.74 -6.97
C GLU A 64 -5.22 -33.57 -5.99
N ILE A 65 -5.33 -33.84 -4.69
CA ILE A 65 -5.19 -32.80 -3.65
C ILE A 65 -3.79 -32.17 -3.72
N ARG A 66 -2.74 -32.96 -3.96
CA ARG A 66 -1.38 -32.44 -4.13
C ARG A 66 -1.28 -31.49 -5.34
N ARG A 67 -1.86 -31.86 -6.49
CA ARG A 67 -1.86 -31.03 -7.71
C ARG A 67 -2.57 -29.70 -7.49
N THR A 68 -3.72 -29.72 -6.81
CA THR A 68 -4.46 -28.49 -6.48
C THR A 68 -3.70 -27.60 -5.49
N LEU A 69 -3.06 -28.18 -4.47
CA LEU A 69 -2.21 -27.46 -3.53
C LEU A 69 -0.99 -26.83 -4.21
N ILE A 70 -0.39 -27.51 -5.18
CA ILE A 70 0.71 -26.95 -5.99
C ILE A 70 0.26 -25.70 -6.76
N GLN A 71 -0.92 -25.73 -7.37
CA GLN A 71 -1.47 -24.56 -8.08
C GLN A 71 -1.75 -23.39 -7.12
N ALA A 72 -2.29 -23.67 -5.94
CA ALA A 72 -2.48 -22.66 -4.89
C ALA A 72 -1.13 -22.09 -4.41
N GLY A 73 -0.13 -22.96 -4.21
CA GLY A 73 1.23 -22.58 -3.82
C GLY A 73 1.92 -21.66 -4.82
N GLN A 74 1.72 -21.87 -6.13
CA GLN A 74 2.25 -20.97 -7.17
C GLN A 74 1.65 -19.56 -7.07
N ARG A 75 0.34 -19.44 -6.82
CA ARG A 75 -0.33 -18.14 -6.63
C ARG A 75 0.16 -17.44 -5.37
N LEU A 76 0.29 -18.19 -4.28
CA LEU A 76 0.85 -17.68 -3.02
C LEU A 76 2.27 -17.17 -3.20
N SER A 77 3.13 -17.92 -3.91
CA SER A 77 4.51 -17.51 -4.14
C SER A 77 4.61 -16.20 -4.91
N LYS A 78 3.72 -15.97 -5.88
CA LYS A 78 3.67 -14.69 -6.61
C LYS A 78 3.31 -13.53 -5.69
N HIS A 79 2.41 -13.73 -4.73
CA HIS A 79 2.04 -12.70 -3.77
C HIS A 79 3.18 -12.38 -2.81
N ILE A 80 3.79 -13.39 -2.17
CA ILE A 80 4.93 -13.20 -1.26
C ILE A 80 6.10 -12.49 -1.98
N ARG A 81 6.40 -12.88 -3.23
CA ARG A 81 7.47 -12.24 -4.02
C ARG A 81 7.18 -10.77 -4.32
N ARG A 82 5.90 -10.37 -4.46
CA ARG A 82 5.52 -8.97 -4.64
C ARG A 82 5.79 -8.17 -3.37
N GLU A 83 5.36 -8.69 -2.22
CA GLU A 83 5.60 -8.05 -0.92
C GLU A 83 7.09 -7.89 -0.62
N VAL A 84 7.89 -8.95 -0.84
CA VAL A 84 9.35 -8.88 -0.66
C VAL A 84 9.97 -7.84 -1.59
N LYS A 85 9.56 -7.81 -2.86
CA LYS A 85 10.04 -6.82 -3.82
C LYS A 85 9.68 -5.39 -3.40
N GLU A 86 8.46 -5.17 -2.92
CA GLU A 86 8.00 -3.87 -2.41
C GLU A 86 8.79 -3.44 -1.18
N ALA A 87 9.01 -4.34 -0.22
CA ALA A 87 9.83 -4.08 0.96
C ALA A 87 11.29 -3.74 0.59
N ASP A 88 11.86 -4.44 -0.40
CA ASP A 88 13.23 -4.16 -0.85
C ASP A 88 13.33 -2.84 -1.62
N LEU A 89 12.32 -2.47 -2.41
CA LEU A 89 12.25 -1.15 -3.04
C LEU A 89 12.14 -0.05 -1.99
N GLU A 90 11.35 -0.25 -0.95
CA GLU A 90 11.19 0.71 0.13
C GLU A 90 12.49 0.90 0.93
N LYS A 91 13.18 -0.19 1.29
CA LYS A 91 14.51 -0.11 1.92
C LYS A 91 15.51 0.68 1.07
N LYS A 92 15.51 0.46 -0.26
CA LYS A 92 16.38 1.19 -1.19
C LYS A 92 16.02 2.68 -1.24
N ARG A 93 14.72 3.03 -1.26
CA ARG A 93 14.27 4.42 -1.21
C ARG A 93 14.70 5.12 0.07
N GLN A 94 14.49 4.49 1.22
CA GLN A 94 14.93 5.00 2.53
C GLN A 94 16.44 5.21 2.58
N HIS A 95 17.20 4.28 2.01
CA HIS A 95 18.65 4.43 1.90
C HIS A 95 19.02 5.64 1.04
N ILE A 96 18.41 5.79 -0.14
CA ILE A 96 18.65 6.95 -1.02
C ILE A 96 18.30 8.25 -0.28
N GLU A 97 17.19 8.32 0.45
CA GLU A 97 16.79 9.50 1.23
C GLU A 97 17.83 9.94 2.24
N MET A 98 18.49 8.99 2.91
CA MET A 98 19.53 9.31 3.88
C MET A 98 20.78 9.91 3.22
N PHE A 99 21.20 9.38 2.07
CA PHE A 99 22.43 9.80 1.39
C PHE A 99 22.25 10.96 0.41
N ALA A 100 21.04 11.14 -0.09
CA ALA A 100 20.70 12.14 -1.09
C ALA A 100 21.05 13.59 -0.70
N PRO A 101 20.70 14.10 0.50
CA PRO A 101 21.05 15.46 0.90
C PRO A 101 22.57 15.67 1.00
N ILE A 102 23.30 14.65 1.47
CA ILE A 102 24.76 14.67 1.60
C ILE A 102 25.41 14.79 0.21
N LEU A 103 24.90 14.05 -0.78
CA LEU A 103 25.35 14.14 -2.17
C LEU A 103 25.09 15.52 -2.78
N VAL A 104 23.90 16.10 -2.55
CA VAL A 104 23.56 17.45 -3.03
C VAL A 104 24.48 18.49 -2.41
N ASP A 105 24.78 18.36 -1.11
CA ASP A 105 25.69 19.27 -0.41
C ASP A 105 27.12 19.18 -0.96
N GLY A 106 27.62 17.96 -1.22
CA GLY A 106 28.91 17.74 -1.87
C GLY A 106 28.97 18.35 -3.27
N ALA A 107 27.96 18.11 -4.10
CA ALA A 107 27.88 18.65 -5.45
C ALA A 107 27.83 20.19 -5.48
N CYS A 108 27.08 20.80 -4.55
CA CYS A 108 26.99 22.25 -4.42
C CYS A 108 28.33 22.88 -4.01
N ARG A 109 29.10 22.21 -3.14
CA ARG A 109 30.45 22.65 -2.74
C ARG A 109 31.43 22.63 -3.91
N ILE A 110 31.44 21.56 -4.70
CA ILE A 110 32.35 21.42 -5.85
C ILE A 110 32.04 22.47 -6.93
N THR A 111 30.75 22.66 -7.23
CA THR A 111 30.29 23.58 -8.28
C THR A 111 30.21 25.04 -7.84
N LYS A 112 30.50 25.35 -6.56
CA LYS A 112 30.37 26.68 -5.94
C LYS A 112 28.99 27.32 -6.22
N SER A 113 27.94 26.51 -6.23
CA SER A 113 26.59 26.94 -6.62
C SER A 113 25.88 27.76 -5.53
N PRO A 114 24.97 28.69 -5.89
CA PRO A 114 24.23 29.50 -4.92
C PRO A 114 23.20 28.67 -4.15
N LYS A 115 22.84 29.15 -2.94
CA LYS A 115 21.89 28.48 -2.03
C LYS A 115 20.52 28.20 -2.66
N GLU A 116 20.07 29.01 -3.60
CA GLU A 116 18.82 28.80 -4.34
C GLU A 116 18.83 27.52 -5.19
N ARG A 117 19.97 27.21 -5.82
CA ARG A 117 20.11 26.01 -6.64
C ARG A 117 20.12 24.75 -5.79
N ARG A 118 20.68 24.83 -4.57
CA ARG A 118 20.59 23.76 -3.56
C ARG A 118 19.15 23.43 -3.19
N ILE A 119 18.34 24.47 -2.91
CA ILE A 119 16.92 24.27 -2.56
C ILE A 119 16.16 23.61 -3.70
N LYS A 120 16.37 24.07 -4.95
CA LYS A 120 15.77 23.44 -6.13
C LYS A 120 16.21 21.99 -6.34
N ALA A 121 17.48 21.68 -6.04
CA ALA A 121 17.99 20.31 -6.15
C ALA A 121 17.35 19.37 -5.10
N LEU A 122 17.16 19.86 -3.87
CA LEU A 122 16.47 19.09 -2.83
C LEU A 122 14.98 18.89 -3.16
N ASP A 123 14.32 19.92 -3.70
CA ASP A 123 12.92 19.82 -4.18
C ASP A 123 12.78 18.82 -5.34
N GLY A 124 13.68 18.88 -6.33
CA GLY A 124 13.71 17.91 -7.43
C GLY A 124 13.97 16.47 -6.95
N LEU A 125 14.78 16.31 -5.90
CA LEU A 125 15.05 15.01 -5.31
C LEU A 125 13.83 14.43 -4.57
N ALA A 126 13.09 15.27 -3.85
CA ALA A 126 11.83 14.87 -3.22
C ALA A 126 10.81 14.38 -4.25
N LYS A 127 10.71 15.07 -5.40
CA LYS A 127 9.89 14.68 -6.56
C LYS A 127 10.25 13.32 -7.15
N ILE A 128 11.54 13.08 -7.38
CA ILE A 128 12.02 11.80 -7.94
C ILE A 128 11.72 10.64 -6.98
N LEU A 129 11.78 10.88 -5.67
CA LEU A 129 11.49 9.86 -4.66
C LEU A 129 9.99 9.62 -4.44
N GLY A 130 9.11 10.41 -5.06
CA GLY A 130 7.67 10.28 -4.92
C GLY A 130 7.17 10.61 -3.50
N ARG A 131 7.98 11.33 -2.70
CA ARG A 131 7.61 11.86 -1.38
C ARG A 131 6.94 13.23 -1.52
N ASP A 132 6.22 13.42 -2.62
CA ASP A 132 5.49 14.64 -2.95
C ASP A 132 4.21 14.80 -2.11
N ALA A 133 3.95 13.97 -1.10
CA ALA A 133 2.76 14.09 -0.26
C ALA A 133 2.58 15.53 0.26
N ALA A 134 3.66 16.20 0.69
CA ALA A 134 3.60 17.59 1.13
C ALA A 134 3.35 18.60 -0.02
N LEU A 135 3.77 18.29 -1.25
CA LEU A 135 3.48 19.10 -2.44
C LEU A 135 2.06 18.87 -2.94
N ALA A 136 1.61 17.62 -2.97
CA ALA A 136 0.26 17.21 -3.32
C ALA A 136 -0.77 17.77 -2.32
N GLU A 137 -0.46 17.80 -1.02
CA GLU A 137 -1.27 18.48 -0.01
C GLU A 137 -1.36 19.99 -0.26
N GLN A 138 -0.27 20.63 -0.68
CA GLN A 138 -0.26 22.06 -1.02
C GLN A 138 -1.06 22.34 -2.30
N GLU A 139 -0.90 21.50 -3.33
CA GLU A 139 -1.67 21.57 -4.58
C GLU A 139 -3.16 21.34 -4.33
N LEU A 140 -3.51 20.38 -3.48
CA LEU A 140 -4.89 20.11 -3.07
C LEU A 140 -5.50 21.30 -2.32
N ALA A 141 -4.75 21.91 -1.38
CA ALA A 141 -5.21 23.09 -0.65
C ALA A 141 -5.49 24.28 -1.59
N VAL A 142 -4.60 24.53 -2.55
CA VAL A 142 -4.79 25.57 -3.58
C VAL A 142 -5.99 25.24 -4.47
N ALA A 143 -6.19 23.98 -4.83
CA ALA A 143 -7.35 23.55 -5.61
C ALA A 143 -8.68 23.73 -4.86
N ILE A 144 -8.70 23.52 -3.54
CA ILE A 144 -9.87 23.76 -2.69
C ILE A 144 -10.21 25.26 -2.68
N GLU A 145 -9.22 26.14 -2.47
CA GLU A 145 -9.46 27.60 -2.49
C GLU A 145 -10.03 28.05 -3.86
N HIS A 146 -9.49 27.53 -4.97
CA HIS A 146 -10.02 27.83 -6.31
C HIS A 146 -11.42 27.26 -6.56
N ALA A 147 -11.74 26.08 -6.01
CA ALA A 147 -13.06 25.49 -6.10
C ALA A 147 -14.09 26.31 -5.29
N GLU A 148 -13.73 26.76 -4.08
CA GLU A 148 -14.56 27.63 -3.26
C GLU A 148 -14.85 28.96 -3.97
N GLU A 149 -13.82 29.59 -4.57
CA GLU A 149 -13.99 30.79 -5.38
C GLU A 149 -14.89 30.58 -6.61
N ALA A 150 -14.78 29.42 -7.26
CA ALA A 150 -15.62 29.06 -8.40
C ALA A 150 -17.08 28.85 -7.97
N VAL A 151 -17.32 28.18 -6.85
CA VAL A 151 -18.66 27.98 -6.26
C VAL A 151 -19.27 29.33 -5.88
N MET A 152 -18.49 30.24 -5.28
CA MET A 152 -18.97 31.59 -4.94
C MET A 152 -19.33 32.41 -6.18
N LYS A 153 -18.54 32.31 -7.25
CA LYS A 153 -18.86 32.95 -8.55
C LYS A 153 -20.09 32.31 -9.20
N MET A 154 -20.24 31.00 -9.16
CA MET A 154 -21.41 30.29 -9.69
C MET A 154 -22.68 30.63 -8.89
N GLY A 155 -22.61 30.76 -7.56
CA GLY A 155 -23.73 31.20 -6.72
C GLY A 155 -24.18 32.64 -7.01
N GLN A 156 -23.23 33.54 -7.31
CA GLN A 156 -23.53 34.90 -7.76
C GLN A 156 -24.18 34.94 -9.16
N VAL A 157 -23.79 34.04 -10.07
CA VAL A 157 -24.36 33.95 -11.42
C VAL A 157 -25.73 33.25 -11.43
N ALA A 158 -25.94 32.26 -10.56
CA ALA A 158 -27.18 31.49 -10.46
C ALA A 158 -28.27 32.14 -9.57
N GLY A 159 -27.94 33.21 -8.82
CA GLY A 159 -28.94 33.98 -8.06
C GLY A 159 -29.54 33.26 -6.85
N ILE A 160 -28.82 32.31 -6.24
CA ILE A 160 -29.17 31.71 -4.94
C ILE A 160 -28.05 32.02 -3.94
N LEU A 161 -28.40 32.77 -2.89
CA LEU A 161 -27.54 32.99 -1.72
C LEU A 161 -27.33 31.66 -0.96
N PRO A 162 -26.11 31.32 -0.53
CA PRO A 162 -25.93 30.18 0.37
C PRO A 162 -26.43 30.59 1.77
N SER A 163 -27.63 30.14 2.12
CA SER A 163 -28.16 30.22 3.49
C SER A 163 -27.35 29.29 4.39
N ALA A 164 -26.72 29.85 5.42
CA ALA A 164 -26.10 29.08 6.50
C ALA A 164 -27.11 28.84 7.64
N GLY A 165 -27.29 27.57 8.04
CA GLY A 165 -28.06 27.07 9.21
C GLY A 165 -29.49 26.60 8.86
N GLU A 166 -30.04 25.44 9.29
CA GLU A 166 -29.75 24.51 10.40
C GLU A 166 -30.20 23.04 10.06
N ASP A 167 -29.37 22.09 10.50
CA ASP A 167 -29.58 20.73 11.06
C ASP A 167 -30.40 19.59 10.40
N GLY A 168 -29.74 18.42 10.27
CA GLY A 168 -30.37 17.11 10.04
C GLY A 168 -29.42 15.96 9.66
N GLU A 169 -28.61 15.48 10.62
CA GLU A 169 -28.00 14.14 10.76
C GLU A 169 -27.11 13.54 9.64
N THR A 170 -25.80 13.43 9.91
CA THR A 170 -25.11 12.12 10.02
C THR A 170 -23.69 12.27 10.59
N GLU A 171 -23.28 11.25 11.35
CA GLU A 171 -22.26 11.21 12.39
C GLU A 171 -20.82 11.54 11.97
N ALA A 172 -20.10 12.22 12.86
CA ALA A 172 -18.63 12.26 12.90
C ALA A 172 -18.05 10.89 13.32
N PRO A 173 -16.74 10.67 13.09
CA PRO A 173 -15.91 10.52 14.27
C PRO A 173 -14.72 11.48 14.30
N GLU A 174 -14.50 12.02 15.49
CA GLU A 174 -13.41 12.90 15.88
C GLU A 174 -12.04 12.20 15.86
N THR A 175 -10.98 12.96 15.55
CA THR A 175 -9.81 13.06 16.46
C THR A 175 -9.17 14.45 16.34
N LYS A 176 -8.94 15.06 17.51
CA LYS A 176 -8.51 16.45 17.76
C LYS A 176 -6.97 16.59 17.83
N PRO A 177 -6.43 17.83 17.87
CA PRO A 177 -5.22 18.26 17.15
C PRO A 177 -3.97 18.42 18.03
N SER A 178 -2.78 18.56 17.43
CA SER A 178 -1.71 19.39 18.02
C SER A 178 -0.58 19.79 17.04
N LYS A 179 -0.48 21.11 16.79
CA LYS A 179 0.68 21.98 17.06
C LYS A 179 0.78 23.12 16.04
N ALA A 180 0.59 24.33 16.55
CA ALA A 180 0.74 25.60 15.89
C ALA A 180 2.18 25.88 15.46
N ILE A 181 2.42 26.30 14.21
CA ILE A 181 3.55 27.16 13.81
C ILE A 181 3.09 28.20 12.77
N LYS A 182 3.55 29.43 13.01
CA LYS A 182 3.14 30.74 12.49
C LYS A 182 3.21 30.89 10.95
N LYS A 183 2.13 31.39 10.33
CA LYS A 183 2.13 31.95 8.95
C LYS A 183 2.88 33.29 8.91
N LYS A 184 3.94 33.40 8.10
CA LYS A 184 4.46 34.68 7.55
C LYS A 184 3.76 34.94 6.21
N ARG A 185 3.17 36.13 6.04
CA ARG A 185 2.54 36.63 4.80
C ARG A 185 3.57 36.76 3.66
N PRO A 186 3.26 36.38 2.41
CA PRO A 186 4.02 36.84 1.24
C PRO A 186 3.51 38.20 0.73
N ALA A 187 4.43 38.98 0.17
CA ALA A 187 4.27 40.36 -0.29
C ALA A 187 3.58 40.46 -1.67
N LYS A 188 2.79 41.54 -1.86
CA LYS A 188 2.10 41.90 -3.12
C LYS A 188 3.09 42.18 -4.28
N PRO A 189 2.78 41.81 -5.54
CA PRO A 189 3.53 42.28 -6.70
C PRO A 189 3.09 43.69 -7.14
N LYS A 190 4.06 44.47 -7.64
CA LYS A 190 3.91 45.88 -8.07
C LYS A 190 3.28 45.97 -9.47
N ALA A 191 2.39 46.95 -9.64
CA ALA A 191 1.68 47.29 -10.86
C ALA A 191 2.59 47.77 -12.01
N ALA A 192 2.28 47.34 -13.24
CA ALA A 192 2.87 47.82 -14.48
C ALA A 192 2.25 49.18 -14.87
N LYS A 193 3.11 50.17 -15.21
CA LYS A 193 2.71 51.49 -15.70
C LYS A 193 2.38 51.46 -17.19
N GLU A 194 1.18 51.90 -17.50
CA GLU A 194 0.67 52.24 -18.84
C GLU A 194 1.28 53.58 -19.30
N LYS A 195 1.89 53.64 -20.49
CA LYS A 195 2.33 54.88 -21.14
C LYS A 195 1.35 55.21 -22.27
N LYS A 196 0.60 56.31 -22.13
CA LYS A 196 -0.17 56.96 -23.21
C LYS A 196 0.77 57.58 -24.25
N LYS A 197 0.38 57.45 -25.51
CA LYS A 197 0.74 58.35 -26.63
C LYS A 197 -0.15 59.58 -26.58
#